data_AF-A0A1E3QN38-F1
#
_entry.id   AF-A0A1E3QN38-F1
#
_cell.length_a   1.000
_cell.length_b   1.000
_cell.length_c   1.000
_cell.angle_alpha   90.00
_cell.angle_beta   90.00
_cell.angle_gamma   90.00
#
_symmetry.space_group_name_H-M   'P 1'
#
loop_
_entity.id
_entity.type
_entity.pdbx_description
1 polymer ?
#
loop_
_entity_poly.entity_id
_entity_poly.type
_entity_poly.pdbx_seq_one_letter_code
_entity_poly.pdbx_strand_id
1 'polypeptide(L)'
;MSNPVSAVDLIETTTKNLTACGVTPTTSRLVLAVSSSLLTRLEETDRLFLSTGPTAQLLQEYDSLLGALLKENAASHAIPRVYYKKGIIEITLGRELQAVLDFRQCLVYDPHMAPARSRLLRLLLELGRYDELATQIAAEPLLVEQAVLDFDKFHHEVQFGVHEMSFLKDTCPDSAEYVDKCTNLLGLSPLNKEVHQLRLAATLRTEREDFLSLVLDDLTALHKLEPNVLDHTQRLSSLYLYGFSDFENAKLLTAKCLRNDNEYKPCQVQSKVYTKFLELLTLLEKVSIYYSHLDVAEVSDDLKEEIDVSENEWAKLHQLLFEKPTFSKAMLRQLGLTREVTSSFEFLRDTAHAQEIPAVHNGFLRDLTKAACEAHIHRKEYKAAKPLCQELYLGKGLPEGSKFFPAHVPKIDLLLKNQKYDQAAALLNEFNARVKKTQLWQLRHEPIVQHQKQQQQQQHFHRQQQQQQQQQYQQPLKPKHDYYKILGVPRTADDTTIRKAYRDMTKKFHPDKYRGDATAEQIEEKMTQINHAYEVLGDKDLRARYDKGEDPNDPEAGRRQQTQHHQNPFAGGGFGGFGGFGGNSHFKFQNMKHKKAQRGH
;
A
#
# COMPACT_ATOMS: atom_id res chain seq x y z
N MET A 1 -57.55 -17.73 8.98
CA MET A 1 -58.02 -19.10 8.74
C MET A 1 -58.43 -19.21 7.28
N SER A 2 -57.55 -19.79 6.46
CA SER A 2 -57.85 -20.41 5.17
C SER A 2 -56.51 -20.77 4.51
N ASN A 3 -56.06 -22.01 4.71
CA ASN A 3 -54.91 -22.61 4.04
C ASN A 3 -55.23 -22.79 2.53
N PRO A 4 -54.30 -22.49 1.61
CA PRO A 4 -54.41 -22.97 0.25
C PRO A 4 -53.95 -24.44 0.21
N VAL A 5 -54.83 -25.31 -0.26
CA VAL A 5 -54.59 -26.73 -0.51
C VAL A 5 -53.45 -26.87 -1.54
N SER A 6 -52.50 -27.75 -1.23
CA SER A 6 -51.34 -28.07 -2.07
C SER A 6 -51.77 -28.79 -3.33
N ALA A 7 -51.21 -28.42 -4.48
CA ALA A 7 -51.42 -29.07 -5.78
C ALA A 7 -50.97 -30.55 -5.81
N VAL A 8 -50.34 -31.04 -4.74
CA VAL A 8 -49.97 -32.45 -4.54
C VAL A 8 -51.19 -33.33 -4.25
N ASP A 9 -52.24 -32.81 -3.60
CA ASP A 9 -53.41 -33.60 -3.19
C ASP A 9 -54.37 -33.94 -4.35
N LEU A 10 -54.28 -33.21 -5.48
CA LEU A 10 -55.09 -33.47 -6.67
C LEU A 10 -54.54 -34.61 -7.54
N ILE A 11 -53.26 -34.97 -7.38
CA ILE A 11 -52.59 -35.97 -8.23
C ILE A 11 -52.77 -37.37 -7.63
N GLU A 12 -52.73 -37.53 -6.30
CA GLU A 12 -52.90 -38.84 -5.65
C GLU A 12 -54.31 -39.43 -5.75
N THR A 13 -55.34 -38.59 -5.84
CA THR A 13 -56.74 -39.02 -5.97
C THR A 13 -57.08 -39.55 -7.37
N THR A 14 -56.32 -39.12 -8.39
CA THR A 14 -56.55 -39.55 -9.78
C THR A 14 -55.92 -40.93 -10.05
N THR A 15 -54.83 -41.26 -9.37
CA THR A 15 -54.13 -42.56 -9.52
C THR A 15 -54.79 -43.72 -8.75
N LYS A 16 -55.56 -43.46 -7.69
CA LYS A 16 -56.26 -44.51 -6.93
C LYS A 16 -57.58 -45.00 -7.57
N ASN A 17 -58.15 -44.26 -8.53
CA ASN A 17 -59.41 -44.64 -9.17
C ASN A 17 -59.24 -45.51 -10.43
N LEU A 18 -58.02 -45.68 -10.95
CA LEU A 18 -57.75 -46.45 -12.18
C LEU A 18 -57.37 -47.91 -11.94
N THR A 19 -57.18 -48.33 -10.69
CA THR A 19 -56.85 -49.73 -10.32
C THR A 19 -58.07 -50.56 -9.89
N ALA A 20 -59.27 -49.96 -9.81
CA ALA A 20 -60.51 -50.66 -9.43
C ALA A 20 -61.32 -51.22 -10.62
N CYS A 21 -60.98 -50.84 -11.86
CA CYS A 21 -61.57 -51.39 -13.07
C CYS A 21 -60.50 -52.21 -13.80
N GLY A 22 -60.58 -53.54 -13.75
CA GLY A 22 -59.59 -54.49 -14.30
C GLY A 22 -59.39 -54.38 -15.82
N VAL A 23 -58.75 -53.30 -16.27
CA VAL A 23 -58.33 -53.06 -17.65
C VAL A 23 -56.83 -53.28 -17.69
N THR A 24 -56.41 -54.43 -18.22
CA THR A 24 -55.02 -54.64 -18.61
C THR A 24 -54.66 -53.70 -19.76
N PRO A 25 -53.57 -52.91 -19.69
CA PRO A 25 -53.16 -52.10 -20.83
C PRO A 25 -52.48 -53.00 -21.87
N THR A 26 -53.22 -53.38 -22.90
CA THR A 26 -52.64 -53.88 -24.15
C THR A 26 -51.83 -52.75 -24.80
N THR A 27 -50.51 -52.87 -24.77
CA THR A 27 -49.56 -51.97 -25.43
C THR A 27 -49.59 -52.19 -26.95
N SER A 28 -50.61 -51.64 -27.61
CA SER A 28 -50.54 -51.42 -29.05
C SER A 28 -49.85 -50.07 -29.28
N ARG A 29 -48.54 -50.09 -29.54
CA ARG A 29 -47.77 -48.90 -29.96
C ARG A 29 -48.21 -48.52 -31.37
N LEU A 30 -49.24 -47.69 -31.47
CA LEU A 30 -49.47 -46.87 -32.67
C LEU A 30 -48.38 -45.78 -32.68
N VAL A 31 -47.35 -45.99 -33.49
CA VAL A 31 -46.38 -44.94 -33.83
C VAL A 31 -47.11 -43.95 -34.75
N LEU A 32 -47.64 -42.87 -34.16
CA LEU A 32 -48.03 -41.71 -34.95
C LEU A 32 -46.75 -41.14 -35.57
N ALA A 33 -46.69 -41.15 -36.90
CA ALA A 33 -45.57 -40.61 -37.65
C ALA A 33 -45.42 -39.12 -37.32
N VAL A 34 -44.25 -38.76 -36.80
CA VAL A 34 -43.87 -37.37 -36.55
C VAL A 34 -43.82 -36.66 -37.89
N SER A 35 -44.30 -35.41 -37.94
CA SER A 35 -44.05 -34.58 -39.11
C SER A 35 -42.54 -34.52 -39.38
N SER A 36 -42.10 -34.98 -40.56
CA SER A 36 -40.69 -34.95 -40.94
C SER A 36 -40.08 -33.54 -40.80
N SER A 37 -40.90 -32.49 -40.92
CA SER A 37 -40.48 -31.11 -40.73
C SER A 37 -40.05 -30.78 -39.29
N LEU A 38 -40.68 -31.35 -38.26
CA LEU A 38 -40.31 -31.07 -36.86
C LEU A 38 -39.00 -31.75 -36.47
N LEU A 39 -38.75 -32.95 -36.98
CA LEU A 39 -37.47 -33.63 -36.78
C LEU A 39 -36.33 -32.90 -37.48
N THR A 40 -36.54 -32.43 -38.72
CA THR A 40 -35.56 -31.58 -39.41
C THR A 40 -35.27 -30.31 -38.62
N ARG A 41 -36.32 -29.63 -38.13
CA ARG A 41 -36.15 -28.41 -37.32
C ARG A 41 -35.38 -28.70 -36.02
N LEU A 42 -35.63 -29.83 -35.37
CA LEU A 42 -34.86 -30.24 -34.20
C LEU A 42 -33.39 -30.50 -34.53
N GLU A 43 -33.09 -31.16 -35.65
CA GLU A 43 -31.71 -31.39 -36.10
C GLU A 43 -30.97 -30.10 -36.43
N GLU A 44 -31.65 -29.13 -37.06
CA GLU A 44 -31.11 -27.80 -37.33
C GLU A 44 -30.82 -27.04 -36.03
N THR A 45 -31.75 -27.06 -35.07
CA THR A 45 -31.56 -26.43 -33.75
C THR A 45 -30.44 -27.10 -32.96
N ASP A 46 -30.32 -28.43 -33.01
CA ASP A 46 -29.21 -29.17 -32.38
C ASP A 46 -27.86 -28.83 -33.04
N ARG A 47 -27.80 -28.66 -34.36
CA ARG A 47 -26.59 -28.17 -35.05
C ARG A 47 -26.22 -26.76 -34.62
N LEU A 48 -27.21 -25.90 -34.45
CA LEU A 48 -26.99 -24.54 -33.95
C LEU A 48 -26.48 -24.56 -32.51
N PHE A 49 -27.03 -25.41 -31.64
CA PHE A 49 -26.51 -25.62 -30.29
C PHE A 49 -25.02 -25.98 -30.28
N LEU A 50 -24.59 -26.85 -31.19
CA LEU A 50 -23.20 -27.28 -31.29
C LEU A 50 -22.28 -26.18 -31.83
N SER A 51 -22.78 -25.28 -32.69
CA SER A 51 -21.96 -24.23 -33.31
C SER A 51 -21.90 -22.94 -32.50
N THR A 52 -23.03 -22.49 -31.94
CA THR A 52 -23.11 -21.24 -31.17
C THR A 52 -22.97 -21.44 -29.67
N GLY A 53 -23.15 -22.67 -29.20
CA GLY A 53 -23.28 -22.97 -27.78
C GLY A 53 -24.65 -22.58 -27.20
N PRO A 54 -24.82 -22.75 -25.88
CA PRO A 54 -26.06 -22.42 -25.17
C PRO A 54 -26.31 -20.90 -25.15
N THR A 55 -27.45 -20.47 -25.69
CA THR A 55 -27.86 -19.04 -25.72
C THR A 55 -29.33 -18.87 -25.38
N ALA A 56 -29.71 -17.67 -24.93
CA ALA A 56 -31.11 -17.33 -24.63
C ALA A 56 -32.03 -17.42 -25.86
N GLN A 57 -31.51 -17.08 -27.05
CA GLN A 57 -32.25 -17.22 -28.31
C GLN A 57 -32.54 -18.70 -28.60
N LEU A 58 -31.54 -19.56 -28.41
CA LEU A 58 -31.67 -20.98 -28.65
C LEU A 58 -32.64 -21.64 -27.67
N LEU A 59 -32.69 -21.18 -26.42
CA LEU A 59 -33.70 -21.64 -25.48
C LEU A 59 -35.12 -21.35 -25.97
N GLN A 60 -35.39 -20.14 -26.47
CA GLN A 60 -36.70 -19.79 -27.02
C GLN A 60 -37.09 -20.71 -28.19
N GLU A 61 -36.11 -21.08 -29.02
CA GLU A 61 -36.32 -22.01 -30.12
C GLU A 61 -36.65 -23.44 -29.62
N TYR A 62 -35.94 -23.93 -28.59
CA TYR A 62 -36.26 -25.19 -27.95
C TYR A 62 -37.63 -25.17 -27.24
N ASP A 63 -38.04 -24.06 -26.64
CA ASP A 63 -39.39 -23.90 -26.05
C ASP A 63 -40.49 -23.97 -27.13
N SER A 64 -40.27 -23.29 -28.26
CA SER A 64 -41.17 -23.35 -29.43
C SER A 64 -41.29 -24.78 -29.96
N LEU A 65 -40.15 -25.46 -30.13
CA LEU A 65 -40.10 -26.86 -30.57
C LEU A 65 -40.80 -27.81 -29.60
N LEU A 66 -40.53 -27.67 -28.30
CA LEU A 66 -41.15 -28.48 -27.27
C LEU A 66 -42.67 -28.32 -27.28
N GLY A 67 -43.17 -27.09 -27.40
CA GLY A 67 -44.60 -26.82 -27.52
C GLY A 67 -45.26 -27.45 -28.74
N ALA A 68 -44.55 -27.55 -29.87
CA ALA A 68 -45.03 -28.25 -31.05
C ALA A 68 -45.02 -29.78 -30.88
N LEU A 69 -43.93 -30.34 -30.34
CA LEU A 69 -43.78 -31.78 -30.09
C LEU A 69 -44.85 -32.32 -29.11
N LEU A 70 -45.13 -31.57 -28.04
CA LEU A 70 -46.16 -31.95 -27.06
C LEU A 70 -47.58 -31.94 -27.66
N LYS A 71 -47.87 -31.04 -28.61
CA LYS A 71 -49.18 -30.95 -29.27
C LYS A 71 -49.44 -32.11 -30.23
N GLU A 72 -48.42 -32.53 -30.97
CA GLU A 72 -48.56 -33.63 -31.93
C GLU A 72 -48.53 -35.01 -31.24
N ASN A 73 -48.22 -35.07 -29.94
CA ASN A 73 -47.92 -36.29 -29.19
C ASN A 73 -46.94 -37.21 -29.95
N ALA A 74 -46.07 -36.57 -30.74
CA ALA A 74 -45.23 -37.20 -31.72
C ALA A 74 -43.78 -37.19 -31.23
N ALA A 75 -43.04 -38.29 -31.47
CA ALA A 75 -41.64 -38.48 -31.09
C ALA A 75 -41.41 -38.44 -29.56
N SER A 76 -41.92 -39.45 -28.86
CA SER A 76 -41.61 -39.70 -27.44
C SER A 76 -40.10 -39.70 -27.12
N HIS A 77 -39.22 -39.98 -28.10
CA HIS A 77 -37.76 -39.96 -27.91
C HIS A 77 -37.10 -38.59 -28.13
N ALA A 78 -37.77 -37.65 -28.81
CA ALA A 78 -37.23 -36.30 -29.05
C ALA A 78 -37.47 -35.36 -27.86
N ILE A 79 -38.63 -35.50 -27.21
CA ILE A 79 -39.03 -34.71 -26.04
C ILE A 79 -37.97 -34.71 -24.92
N PRO A 80 -37.47 -35.87 -24.43
CA PRO A 80 -36.46 -35.88 -23.37
C PRO A 80 -35.14 -35.21 -23.79
N ARG A 81 -34.75 -35.34 -25.07
CA ARG A 81 -33.55 -34.65 -25.61
C ARG A 81 -33.71 -33.12 -25.55
N VAL A 82 -34.89 -32.61 -25.91
CA VAL A 82 -35.18 -31.17 -25.86
C VAL A 82 -35.11 -30.66 -24.42
N TYR A 83 -35.77 -31.34 -23.47
CA TYR A 83 -35.69 -30.98 -22.05
C TYR A 83 -34.24 -31.00 -21.52
N TYR A 84 -33.46 -32.02 -21.89
CA TYR A 84 -32.05 -32.08 -21.50
C TYR A 84 -31.24 -30.89 -22.03
N LYS A 85 -31.42 -30.52 -23.30
CA LYS A 85 -30.75 -29.37 -23.91
C LYS A 85 -31.17 -28.07 -23.24
N LYS A 86 -32.47 -27.89 -22.99
CA LYS A 86 -32.98 -26.74 -22.23
C LYS A 86 -32.31 -26.64 -20.86
N GLY A 87 -32.27 -27.73 -20.09
CA GLY A 87 -31.63 -27.75 -18.77
C GLY A 87 -30.16 -27.32 -18.79
N ILE A 88 -29.39 -27.69 -19.84
CA ILE A 88 -28.01 -27.22 -20.02
C ILE A 88 -27.97 -25.71 -20.28
N ILE A 89 -28.86 -25.21 -21.14
CA ILE A 89 -28.93 -23.77 -21.45
C ILE A 89 -29.31 -23.00 -20.18
N GLU A 90 -30.27 -23.50 -19.41
CA GLU A 90 -30.74 -22.86 -18.18
C GLU A 90 -29.65 -22.75 -17.11
N ILE A 91 -28.82 -23.78 -16.92
CA ILE A 91 -27.62 -23.67 -16.06
C ILE A 91 -26.70 -22.56 -16.55
N THR A 92 -26.44 -22.49 -17.86
CA THR A 92 -25.52 -21.49 -18.42
C THR A 92 -26.05 -20.06 -18.22
N LEU A 93 -27.37 -19.90 -18.19
CA LEU A 93 -28.05 -18.62 -17.96
C LEU A 93 -28.21 -18.28 -16.47
N GLY A 94 -27.71 -19.13 -15.54
CA GLY A 94 -27.87 -18.92 -14.09
C GLY A 94 -29.32 -19.08 -13.62
N ARG A 95 -30.06 -20.01 -14.24
CA ARG A 95 -31.46 -20.33 -13.89
C ARG A 95 -31.56 -21.77 -13.42
N GLU A 96 -30.86 -22.07 -12.33
CA GLU A 96 -30.66 -23.43 -11.82
C GLU A 96 -31.96 -24.10 -11.39
N LEU A 97 -32.89 -23.36 -10.78
CA LEU A 97 -34.20 -23.91 -10.42
C LEU A 97 -35.00 -24.35 -11.65
N GLN A 98 -34.91 -23.59 -12.75
CA GLN A 98 -35.58 -23.96 -14.00
C GLN A 98 -34.90 -25.17 -14.65
N ALA A 99 -33.57 -25.23 -14.60
CA ALA A 99 -32.82 -26.39 -15.08
C ALA A 99 -33.19 -27.68 -14.32
N VAL A 100 -33.37 -27.62 -12.99
CA VAL A 100 -33.87 -28.76 -12.19
C VAL A 100 -35.21 -29.26 -12.72
N LEU A 101 -36.15 -28.35 -13.01
CA LEU A 101 -37.45 -28.72 -13.55
C LEU A 101 -37.32 -29.38 -14.93
N ASP A 102 -36.51 -28.82 -15.82
CA ASP A 102 -36.30 -29.39 -17.16
C ASP A 102 -35.63 -30.77 -17.11
N PHE A 103 -34.62 -30.99 -16.24
CA PHE A 103 -34.02 -32.32 -16.09
C PHE A 103 -34.99 -33.33 -15.46
N ARG A 104 -35.84 -32.92 -14.53
CA ARG A 104 -36.89 -33.81 -14.00
C ARG A 104 -37.88 -34.20 -15.10
N GLN A 105 -38.33 -33.24 -15.91
CA GLN A 105 -39.21 -33.55 -17.04
C GLN A 105 -38.53 -34.49 -18.03
N CYS A 106 -37.25 -34.27 -18.33
CA CYS A 106 -36.45 -35.20 -19.13
C CYS A 106 -36.52 -36.64 -18.61
N LEU A 107 -36.33 -36.85 -17.30
CA LEU A 107 -36.36 -38.18 -16.67
C LEU A 107 -37.76 -38.79 -16.55
N VAL A 108 -38.82 -37.97 -16.53
CA VAL A 108 -40.21 -38.45 -16.63
C VAL A 108 -40.46 -39.12 -17.99
N TYR A 109 -39.92 -38.53 -19.07
CA TYR A 109 -40.05 -39.10 -20.43
C TYR A 109 -39.04 -40.23 -20.71
N ASP A 110 -37.83 -40.14 -20.19
CA ASP A 110 -36.79 -41.17 -20.31
C ASP A 110 -36.02 -41.37 -18.99
N PRO A 111 -36.45 -42.31 -18.13
CA PRO A 111 -35.78 -42.60 -16.86
C PRO A 111 -34.33 -43.08 -17.00
N HIS A 112 -33.96 -43.65 -18.16
CA HIS A 112 -32.62 -44.20 -18.41
C HIS A 112 -31.64 -43.17 -18.98
N MET A 113 -32.04 -41.91 -19.11
CA MET A 113 -31.17 -40.84 -19.60
C MET A 113 -30.10 -40.45 -18.55
N ALA A 114 -29.07 -41.28 -18.43
CA ALA A 114 -27.97 -41.11 -17.47
C ALA A 114 -27.34 -39.71 -17.49
N PRO A 115 -27.10 -39.04 -18.64
CA PRO A 115 -26.57 -37.68 -18.65
C PRO A 115 -27.48 -36.64 -17.98
N ALA A 116 -28.80 -36.78 -18.09
CA ALA A 116 -29.76 -35.88 -17.46
C ALA A 116 -29.80 -36.11 -15.95
N ARG A 117 -29.80 -37.38 -15.53
CA ARG A 117 -29.72 -37.79 -14.13
C ARG A 117 -28.45 -37.29 -13.45
N SER A 118 -27.30 -37.51 -14.08
CA SER A 118 -26.00 -37.04 -13.57
C SER A 118 -25.99 -35.52 -13.34
N ARG A 119 -26.49 -34.76 -14.32
CA ARG A 119 -26.60 -33.29 -14.21
C ARG A 119 -27.59 -32.84 -13.14
N LEU A 120 -28.76 -33.48 -13.05
CA LEU A 120 -29.75 -33.20 -12.01
C LEU A 120 -29.17 -33.43 -10.61
N LEU A 121 -28.56 -34.61 -10.37
CA LEU A 121 -27.99 -34.96 -9.07
C LEU A 121 -26.88 -33.98 -8.66
N ARG A 122 -25.98 -33.64 -9.59
CA ARG A 122 -24.93 -32.65 -9.29
C ARG A 122 -25.51 -31.27 -8.99
N LEU A 123 -26.52 -30.84 -9.74
CA LEU A 123 -27.17 -29.54 -9.53
C LEU A 123 -27.92 -29.49 -8.19
N LEU A 124 -28.62 -30.56 -7.82
CA LEU A 124 -29.26 -30.68 -6.51
C LEU A 124 -28.24 -30.62 -5.37
N LEU A 125 -27.04 -31.19 -5.58
CA LEU A 125 -25.94 -31.14 -4.62
C LEU A 125 -25.42 -29.71 -4.49
N GLU A 126 -25.19 -29.02 -5.60
CA GLU A 126 -24.75 -27.61 -5.61
C GLU A 126 -25.77 -26.68 -4.94
N LEU A 127 -27.06 -26.93 -5.12
CA LEU A 127 -28.17 -26.23 -4.46
C LEU A 127 -28.34 -26.62 -2.99
N GLY A 128 -27.66 -27.68 -2.51
CA GLY A 128 -27.76 -28.18 -1.14
C GLY A 128 -29.10 -28.85 -0.81
N ARG A 129 -29.80 -29.41 -1.80
CA ARG A 129 -31.08 -30.14 -1.60
C ARG A 129 -30.82 -31.59 -1.15
N TYR A 130 -30.17 -31.74 -0.01
CA TYR A 130 -29.68 -33.04 0.47
C TYR A 130 -30.79 -34.05 0.76
N ASP A 131 -31.92 -33.62 1.34
CA ASP A 131 -33.06 -34.51 1.63
C ASP A 131 -33.65 -35.12 0.35
N GLU A 132 -33.75 -34.29 -0.69
CA GLU A 132 -34.23 -34.74 -2.00
C GLU A 132 -33.25 -35.71 -2.65
N LEU A 133 -31.95 -35.41 -2.58
CA LEU A 133 -30.89 -36.29 -3.08
C LEU A 133 -30.90 -37.65 -2.38
N ALA A 134 -30.96 -37.66 -1.05
CA ALA A 134 -31.01 -38.90 -0.27
C ALA A 134 -32.23 -39.75 -0.65
N THR A 135 -33.38 -39.10 -0.87
CA THR A 135 -34.61 -39.77 -1.32
C THR A 135 -34.45 -40.37 -2.73
N GLN A 136 -33.85 -39.63 -3.68
CA GLN A 136 -33.63 -40.12 -5.04
C GLN A 136 -32.63 -41.29 -5.09
N ILE A 137 -31.56 -41.23 -4.31
CA ILE A 137 -30.57 -42.32 -4.19
C ILE A 137 -31.24 -43.58 -3.62
N ALA A 138 -32.09 -43.43 -2.60
CA ALA A 138 -32.80 -44.54 -2.00
C ALA A 138 -33.87 -45.14 -2.92
N ALA A 139 -34.56 -44.32 -3.71
CA ALA A 139 -35.64 -44.75 -4.60
C ALA A 139 -35.13 -45.52 -5.83
N GLU A 140 -34.01 -45.10 -6.42
CA GLU A 140 -33.52 -45.64 -7.70
C GLU A 140 -31.99 -45.91 -7.70
N PRO A 141 -31.46 -46.74 -6.78
CA PRO A 141 -30.02 -46.87 -6.54
C PRO A 141 -29.24 -47.31 -7.78
N LEU A 142 -29.73 -48.31 -8.52
CA LEU A 142 -29.07 -48.84 -9.72
C LEU A 142 -28.93 -47.81 -10.84
N LEU A 143 -29.97 -46.98 -11.03
CA LEU A 143 -29.96 -45.98 -12.09
C LEU A 143 -29.09 -44.77 -11.71
N VAL A 144 -28.97 -44.48 -10.42
CA VAL A 144 -28.02 -43.46 -9.92
C VAL A 144 -26.59 -43.94 -10.08
N GLU A 145 -26.29 -45.19 -9.68
CA GLU A 145 -24.96 -45.80 -9.82
C GLU A 145 -24.50 -45.80 -11.28
N GLN A 146 -25.41 -46.05 -12.24
CA GLN A 146 -25.11 -45.98 -13.67
C GLN A 146 -24.86 -44.56 -14.19
N ALA A 147 -25.37 -43.53 -13.53
CA ALA A 147 -25.28 -42.14 -13.99
C ALA A 147 -24.11 -41.36 -13.35
N VAL A 148 -23.56 -41.84 -12.25
CA VAL A 148 -22.49 -41.18 -11.50
C VAL A 148 -21.19 -41.96 -11.68
N LEU A 149 -20.13 -41.28 -12.13
CA LEU A 149 -18.86 -41.92 -12.47
C LEU A 149 -18.10 -42.48 -11.24
N ASP A 150 -18.27 -41.84 -10.08
CA ASP A 150 -17.73 -42.28 -8.78
C ASP A 150 -18.86 -42.19 -7.73
N PHE A 151 -19.69 -43.23 -7.68
CA PHE A 151 -20.89 -43.26 -6.84
C PHE A 151 -20.54 -43.21 -5.35
N ASP A 152 -19.49 -43.92 -4.91
CA ASP A 152 -19.09 -43.95 -3.50
C ASP A 152 -18.66 -42.57 -3.01
N LYS A 153 -17.84 -41.86 -3.80
CA LYS A 153 -17.45 -40.49 -3.50
C LYS A 153 -18.67 -39.56 -3.45
N PHE A 154 -19.53 -39.63 -4.46
CA PHE A 154 -20.74 -38.81 -4.51
C PHE A 154 -21.67 -39.08 -3.32
N HIS A 155 -21.86 -40.35 -2.96
CA HIS A 155 -22.66 -40.73 -1.80
C HIS A 155 -22.05 -40.18 -0.50
N HIS A 156 -20.73 -40.25 -0.35
CA HIS A 156 -20.03 -39.65 0.80
C HIS A 156 -20.23 -38.13 0.88
N GLU A 157 -20.10 -37.43 -0.25
CA GLU A 157 -20.39 -35.99 -0.35
C GLU A 157 -21.83 -35.66 0.10
N VAL A 158 -22.82 -36.44 -0.34
CA VAL A 158 -24.22 -36.26 0.08
C VAL A 158 -24.39 -36.48 1.58
N GLN A 159 -23.82 -37.55 2.14
CA GLN A 159 -23.92 -37.83 3.59
C GLN A 159 -23.23 -36.75 4.44
N PHE A 160 -22.06 -36.28 4.00
CA PHE A 160 -21.39 -35.13 4.61
C PHE A 160 -22.29 -33.89 4.61
N GLY A 161 -22.91 -33.58 3.47
CA GLY A 161 -23.83 -32.47 3.33
C GLY A 161 -25.06 -32.54 4.26
N VAL A 162 -25.68 -33.72 4.38
CA VAL A 162 -26.78 -33.97 5.33
C VAL A 162 -26.33 -33.74 6.78
N HIS A 163 -25.17 -34.29 7.15
CA HIS A 163 -24.65 -34.18 8.53
C HIS A 163 -24.33 -32.74 8.92
N GLU A 164 -23.57 -32.02 8.09
CA GLU A 164 -23.22 -30.63 8.36
C GLU A 164 -24.46 -29.73 8.35
N MET A 165 -25.41 -29.95 7.44
CA MET A 165 -26.66 -29.18 7.43
C MET A 165 -27.48 -29.41 8.71
N SER A 166 -27.54 -30.65 9.24
CA SER A 166 -28.18 -30.91 10.53
C SER A 166 -27.49 -30.15 11.66
N PHE A 167 -26.16 -30.21 11.72
CA PHE A 167 -25.38 -29.46 12.71
C PHE A 167 -25.67 -27.95 12.66
N LEU A 168 -25.68 -27.36 11.46
CA LEU A 168 -25.91 -25.93 11.28
C LEU A 168 -27.32 -25.49 11.71
N LYS A 169 -28.32 -26.36 11.59
CA LYS A 169 -29.70 -26.10 12.03
C LYS A 169 -29.87 -26.21 13.54
N ASP A 170 -29.14 -27.14 14.16
CA ASP A 170 -29.26 -27.42 15.60
C ASP A 170 -28.34 -26.55 16.48
N THR A 171 -27.38 -25.84 15.86
CA THR A 171 -26.36 -25.05 16.55
C THR A 171 -26.52 -23.55 16.33
N CYS A 172 -26.19 -22.74 17.33
CA CYS A 172 -26.23 -21.28 17.20
C CYS A 172 -25.08 -20.75 16.31
N PRO A 173 -25.35 -19.73 15.46
CA PRO A 173 -24.34 -19.11 14.60
C PRO A 173 -23.53 -18.04 15.37
N ASP A 174 -22.69 -18.45 16.32
CA ASP A 174 -21.96 -17.54 17.23
C ASP A 174 -20.46 -17.83 17.36
N SER A 175 -19.92 -18.80 16.62
CA SER A 175 -18.52 -19.21 16.71
C SER A 175 -17.78 -19.16 15.37
N ALA A 176 -16.46 -18.99 15.43
CA ALA A 176 -15.61 -19.07 14.25
C ALA A 176 -15.67 -20.46 13.58
N GLU A 177 -15.81 -21.53 14.39
CA GLU A 177 -16.01 -22.89 13.91
C GLU A 177 -17.29 -23.02 13.07
N TYR A 178 -18.38 -22.35 13.46
CA TYR A 178 -19.62 -22.33 12.69
C TYR A 178 -19.40 -21.72 11.29
N VAL A 179 -18.63 -20.62 11.21
CA VAL A 179 -18.27 -19.99 9.93
C VAL A 179 -17.41 -20.92 9.07
N ASP A 180 -16.45 -21.63 9.66
CA ASP A 180 -15.58 -22.57 8.94
C ASP A 180 -16.38 -23.77 8.41
N LYS A 181 -17.32 -24.30 9.20
CA LYS A 181 -18.25 -25.36 8.77
C LYS A 181 -19.15 -24.92 7.62
N CYS A 182 -19.72 -23.72 7.69
CA CYS A 182 -20.45 -23.15 6.55
C CYS A 182 -19.55 -23.03 5.31
N THR A 183 -18.30 -22.59 5.47
CA THR A 183 -17.36 -22.43 4.36
C THR A 183 -17.02 -23.76 3.70
N ASN A 184 -16.77 -24.81 4.49
CA ASN A 184 -16.54 -26.16 3.98
C ASN A 184 -17.78 -26.68 3.23
N LEU A 185 -18.98 -26.44 3.77
CA LEU A 185 -20.23 -26.87 3.14
C LEU A 185 -20.51 -26.12 1.84
N LEU A 186 -20.20 -24.82 1.76
CA LEU A 186 -20.32 -24.03 0.53
C LEU A 186 -19.29 -24.43 -0.53
N GLY A 187 -18.15 -25.00 -0.14
CA GLY A 187 -17.22 -25.62 -1.07
C GLY A 187 -17.85 -26.81 -1.82
N LEU A 188 -18.76 -27.52 -1.17
CA LEU A 188 -19.55 -28.59 -1.79
C LEU A 188 -20.80 -28.07 -2.51
N SER A 189 -21.49 -27.12 -1.88
CA SER A 189 -22.81 -26.61 -2.29
C SER A 189 -22.80 -25.08 -2.44
N PRO A 190 -22.14 -24.55 -3.49
CA PRO A 190 -21.92 -23.11 -3.67
C PRO A 190 -23.21 -22.34 -4.03
N LEU A 191 -24.30 -23.01 -4.35
CA LEU A 191 -25.59 -22.39 -4.66
C LEU A 191 -26.58 -22.51 -3.48
N ASN A 192 -26.10 -22.97 -2.32
CA ASN A 192 -26.92 -23.13 -1.13
C ASN A 192 -27.16 -21.77 -0.45
N LYS A 193 -28.28 -21.15 -0.81
CA LYS A 193 -28.76 -19.89 -0.22
C LYS A 193 -28.81 -19.92 1.30
N GLU A 194 -29.33 -20.99 1.90
CA GLU A 194 -29.52 -21.08 3.36
C GLU A 194 -28.18 -20.99 4.09
N VAL A 195 -27.17 -21.70 3.58
CA VAL A 195 -25.82 -21.69 4.17
C VAL A 195 -25.14 -20.34 4.00
N HIS A 196 -25.31 -19.67 2.86
CA HIS A 196 -24.82 -18.28 2.69
C HIS A 196 -25.47 -17.32 3.70
N GLN A 197 -26.77 -17.45 3.97
CA GLN A 197 -27.46 -16.62 4.97
C GLN A 197 -26.95 -16.91 6.39
N LEU A 198 -26.75 -18.18 6.74
CA LEU A 198 -26.23 -18.61 8.03
C LEU A 198 -24.78 -18.14 8.23
N ARG A 199 -23.92 -18.30 7.21
CA ARG A 199 -22.52 -17.86 7.25
C ARG A 199 -22.42 -16.35 7.39
N LEU A 200 -23.23 -15.60 6.65
CA LEU A 200 -23.29 -14.15 6.75
C LEU A 200 -23.70 -13.71 8.17
N ALA A 201 -24.75 -14.33 8.72
CA ALA A 201 -25.24 -14.02 10.07
C ALA A 201 -24.19 -14.35 11.16
N ALA A 202 -23.49 -15.48 11.02
CA ALA A 202 -22.40 -15.87 11.93
C ALA A 202 -21.21 -14.91 11.81
N THR A 203 -20.78 -14.59 10.59
CA THR A 203 -19.64 -13.70 10.31
C THR A 203 -19.84 -12.32 10.93
N LEU A 204 -21.06 -11.77 10.88
CA LEU A 204 -21.41 -10.48 11.49
C LEU A 204 -21.31 -10.47 13.03
N ARG A 205 -21.22 -11.64 13.68
CA ARG A 205 -21.13 -11.78 15.15
C ARG A 205 -19.75 -12.20 15.63
N THR A 206 -18.83 -12.54 14.71
CA THR A 206 -17.51 -13.06 15.03
C THR A 206 -16.42 -12.11 14.55
N GLU A 207 -15.39 -11.89 15.38
CA GLU A 207 -14.19 -11.15 14.95
C GLU A 207 -13.26 -12.05 14.13
N ARG A 208 -12.99 -11.72 12.87
CA ARG A 208 -12.10 -12.48 11.98
C ARG A 208 -11.35 -11.58 11.02
N GLU A 209 -10.15 -12.00 10.59
CA GLU A 209 -9.35 -11.24 9.62
C GLU A 209 -9.94 -11.26 8.20
N ASP A 210 -10.57 -12.37 7.81
CA ASP A 210 -11.22 -12.60 6.50
C ASP A 210 -12.65 -12.03 6.41
N PHE A 211 -13.10 -11.27 7.41
CA PHE A 211 -14.47 -10.74 7.53
C PHE A 211 -15.01 -10.12 6.24
N LEU A 212 -14.29 -9.16 5.64
CA LEU A 212 -14.77 -8.45 4.44
C LEU A 212 -14.92 -9.39 3.24
N SER A 213 -14.00 -10.34 3.08
CA SER A 213 -14.05 -11.32 1.99
C SER A 213 -15.27 -12.21 2.11
N LEU A 214 -15.52 -12.76 3.31
CA LEU A 214 -16.65 -13.64 3.56
C LEU A 214 -18.00 -12.92 3.36
N VAL A 215 -18.14 -11.70 3.88
CA VAL A 215 -19.36 -10.89 3.72
C VAL A 215 -19.58 -10.53 2.25
N LEU A 216 -18.51 -10.21 1.50
CA LEU A 216 -18.58 -9.94 0.06
C LEU A 216 -19.03 -11.18 -0.72
N ASP A 217 -18.45 -12.34 -0.43
CA ASP A 217 -18.78 -13.61 -1.08
C ASP A 217 -20.25 -13.96 -0.85
N ASP A 218 -20.71 -13.89 0.39
CA ASP A 218 -22.09 -14.24 0.76
C ASP A 218 -23.11 -13.27 0.15
N LEU A 219 -22.90 -11.95 0.26
CA LEU A 219 -23.81 -10.96 -0.33
C LEU A 219 -23.82 -11.04 -1.87
N THR A 220 -22.67 -11.32 -2.50
CA THR A 220 -22.60 -11.50 -3.95
C THR A 220 -23.36 -12.75 -4.39
N ALA A 221 -23.22 -13.86 -3.67
CA ALA A 221 -23.96 -15.09 -3.94
C ALA A 221 -25.46 -14.88 -3.74
N LEU A 222 -25.89 -14.29 -2.62
CA LEU A 222 -27.28 -14.01 -2.32
C LEU A 222 -27.93 -13.04 -3.32
N HIS A 223 -27.21 -12.01 -3.76
CA HIS A 223 -27.67 -11.10 -4.81
C HIS A 223 -27.86 -11.80 -6.17
N LYS A 224 -27.05 -12.81 -6.48
CA LYS A 224 -27.20 -13.63 -7.70
C LYS A 224 -28.36 -14.61 -7.59
N LEU A 225 -28.47 -15.31 -6.45
CA LEU A 225 -29.51 -16.31 -6.19
C LEU A 225 -30.90 -15.68 -6.01
N GLU A 226 -30.97 -14.48 -5.45
CA GLU A 226 -32.22 -13.77 -5.16
C GLU A 226 -32.22 -12.33 -5.71
N PRO A 227 -32.22 -12.14 -7.04
CA PRO A 227 -32.10 -10.82 -7.66
C PRO A 227 -33.26 -9.86 -7.36
N ASN A 228 -34.39 -10.38 -6.88
CA ASN A 228 -35.57 -9.62 -6.50
C ASN A 228 -35.54 -9.14 -5.04
N VAL A 229 -34.62 -9.68 -4.22
CA VAL A 229 -34.46 -9.27 -2.82
C VAL A 229 -33.50 -8.09 -2.77
N LEU A 230 -34.07 -6.89 -2.78
CA LEU A 230 -33.31 -5.63 -2.89
C LEU A 230 -32.43 -5.33 -1.67
N ASP A 231 -32.73 -5.93 -0.52
CA ASP A 231 -31.92 -5.83 0.69
C ASP A 231 -30.47 -6.31 0.45
N HIS A 232 -30.29 -7.44 -0.25
CA HIS A 232 -28.96 -7.95 -0.59
C HIS A 232 -28.20 -6.97 -1.48
N THR A 233 -28.87 -6.39 -2.49
CA THR A 233 -28.26 -5.39 -3.38
C THR A 233 -27.86 -4.13 -2.62
N GLN A 234 -28.70 -3.68 -1.68
CA GLN A 234 -28.43 -2.50 -0.87
C GLN A 234 -27.26 -2.75 0.09
N ARG A 235 -27.25 -3.86 0.80
CA ARG A 235 -26.18 -4.24 1.72
C ARG A 235 -24.86 -4.44 0.98
N LEU A 236 -24.88 -5.04 -0.20
CA LEU A 236 -23.71 -5.17 -1.07
C LEU A 236 -23.18 -3.78 -1.49
N SER A 237 -24.06 -2.87 -1.89
CA SER A 237 -23.71 -1.47 -2.18
C SER A 237 -23.08 -0.76 -0.98
N SER A 238 -23.64 -0.92 0.22
CA SER A 238 -23.05 -0.43 1.47
C SER A 238 -21.68 -1.04 1.73
N LEU A 239 -21.48 -2.34 1.49
CA LEU A 239 -20.21 -3.02 1.68
C LEU A 239 -19.13 -2.45 0.73
N TYR A 240 -19.44 -2.24 -0.54
CA TYR A 240 -18.48 -1.64 -1.49
C TYR A 240 -18.02 -0.27 -1.02
N LEU A 241 -18.93 0.60 -0.59
CA LEU A 241 -18.54 1.92 -0.11
C LEU A 241 -17.79 1.85 1.22
N TYR A 242 -18.41 1.26 2.25
CA TYR A 242 -17.93 1.38 3.63
C TYR A 242 -16.85 0.34 3.99
N GLY A 243 -16.89 -0.84 3.36
CA GLY A 243 -15.87 -1.88 3.52
C GLY A 243 -14.65 -1.63 2.65
N PHE A 244 -14.86 -1.32 1.36
CA PHE A 244 -13.81 -1.29 0.34
C PHE A 244 -13.46 0.11 -0.20
N SER A 245 -14.14 1.17 0.24
CA SER A 245 -13.96 2.53 -0.30
C SER A 245 -14.20 2.63 -1.82
N ASP A 246 -14.95 1.70 -2.40
CA ASP A 246 -15.25 1.58 -3.83
C ASP A 246 -16.61 2.24 -4.12
N PHE A 247 -16.56 3.52 -4.46
CA PHE A 247 -17.74 4.33 -4.61
C PHE A 247 -18.42 4.10 -5.96
N GLU A 248 -17.67 3.84 -7.03
CA GLU A 248 -18.27 3.60 -8.35
C GLU A 248 -19.11 2.30 -8.35
N ASN A 249 -18.62 1.19 -7.79
CA ASN A 249 -19.42 -0.03 -7.69
C ASN A 249 -20.61 0.15 -6.74
N ALA A 250 -20.41 0.84 -5.62
CA ALA A 250 -21.50 1.13 -4.68
C ALA A 250 -22.63 1.90 -5.38
N LYS A 251 -22.31 2.96 -6.12
CA LYS A 251 -23.25 3.78 -6.88
C LYS A 251 -23.97 2.99 -7.98
N LEU A 252 -23.25 2.14 -8.72
CA LEU A 252 -23.84 1.28 -9.74
C LEU A 252 -24.88 0.33 -9.16
N LEU A 253 -24.58 -0.27 -8.00
CA LEU A 253 -25.50 -1.17 -7.30
C LEU A 253 -26.72 -0.44 -6.75
N THR A 254 -26.55 0.76 -6.15
CA THR A 254 -27.69 1.58 -5.74
C THR A 254 -28.59 1.93 -6.93
N ALA A 255 -28.01 2.27 -8.09
CA ALA A 255 -28.77 2.55 -9.30
C ALA A 255 -29.48 1.29 -9.86
N LYS A 256 -28.87 0.10 -9.73
CA LYS A 256 -29.54 -1.18 -10.05
C LYS A 256 -30.71 -1.44 -9.12
N CYS A 257 -30.54 -1.23 -7.82
CA CYS A 257 -31.60 -1.38 -6.82
C CYS A 257 -32.83 -0.50 -7.16
N LEU A 258 -32.61 0.79 -7.45
CA LEU A 258 -33.69 1.74 -7.79
C LEU A 258 -34.33 1.50 -9.16
N ARG A 259 -33.63 0.81 -10.09
CA ARG A 259 -34.23 0.36 -11.36
C ARG A 259 -35.22 -0.78 -11.15
N ASN A 260 -35.01 -1.61 -10.14
CA ASN A 260 -35.91 -2.71 -9.81
C ASN A 260 -37.12 -2.21 -9.01
N ASP A 261 -36.89 -1.36 -8.00
CA ASP A 261 -37.95 -0.69 -7.24
C ASP A 261 -37.51 0.73 -6.88
N ASN A 262 -38.16 1.72 -7.48
CA ASN A 262 -37.84 3.11 -7.26
C ASN A 262 -38.36 3.64 -5.90
N GLU A 263 -39.25 2.92 -5.21
CA GLU A 263 -39.83 3.28 -3.91
C GLU A 263 -39.09 2.66 -2.72
N TYR A 264 -38.14 1.75 -2.97
CA TYR A 264 -37.37 1.09 -1.93
C TYR A 264 -36.50 2.09 -1.15
N LYS A 265 -36.98 2.45 0.04
CA LYS A 265 -36.45 3.56 0.86
C LYS A 265 -34.95 3.48 1.15
N PRO A 266 -34.37 2.32 1.53
CA PRO A 266 -32.93 2.22 1.81
C PRO A 266 -32.07 2.70 0.63
N CYS A 267 -32.36 2.23 -0.59
CA CYS A 267 -31.65 2.66 -1.79
C CYS A 267 -31.94 4.11 -2.18
N GLN A 268 -33.15 4.63 -1.94
CA GLN A 268 -33.44 6.06 -2.16
C GLN A 268 -32.59 6.96 -1.24
N VAL A 269 -32.47 6.60 0.04
CA VAL A 269 -31.69 7.35 1.02
C VAL A 269 -30.21 7.32 0.62
N GLN A 270 -29.68 6.14 0.31
CA GLN A 270 -28.30 5.95 -0.15
C GLN A 270 -28.00 6.73 -1.43
N SER A 271 -28.90 6.69 -2.43
CA SER A 271 -28.76 7.45 -3.67
C SER A 271 -28.71 8.96 -3.44
N LYS A 272 -29.51 9.49 -2.50
CA LYS A 272 -29.47 10.92 -2.13
C LYS A 272 -28.14 11.28 -1.47
N VAL A 273 -27.61 10.43 -0.60
CA VAL A 273 -26.28 10.62 0.00
C VAL A 273 -25.21 10.62 -1.09
N TYR A 274 -25.24 9.65 -2.00
CA TYR A 274 -24.26 9.54 -3.09
C TYR A 274 -24.30 10.71 -4.05
N THR A 275 -25.50 11.18 -4.40
CA THR A 275 -25.66 12.38 -5.21
C THR A 275 -25.15 13.63 -4.49
N LYS A 276 -25.42 13.75 -3.18
CA LYS A 276 -25.01 14.91 -2.38
C LYS A 276 -23.50 15.01 -2.23
N PHE A 277 -22.82 13.88 -2.04
CA PHE A 277 -21.37 13.82 -1.82
C PHE A 277 -20.61 13.28 -3.03
N LEU A 278 -21.19 13.32 -4.22
CA LEU A 278 -20.60 12.74 -5.43
C LEU A 278 -19.13 13.14 -5.60
N GLU A 279 -18.87 14.45 -5.55
CA GLU A 279 -17.52 15.00 -5.72
C GLU A 279 -16.57 14.59 -4.59
N LEU A 280 -17.04 14.58 -3.34
CA LEU A 280 -16.25 14.19 -2.17
C LEU A 280 -15.92 12.70 -2.19
N LEU A 281 -16.89 11.84 -2.51
CA LEU A 281 -16.73 10.39 -2.54
C LEU A 281 -15.81 9.94 -3.68
N THR A 282 -15.95 10.51 -4.88
CA THR A 282 -15.02 10.25 -5.99
C THR A 282 -13.59 10.68 -5.66
N LEU A 283 -13.41 11.82 -4.97
CA LEU A 283 -12.08 12.26 -4.56
C LEU A 283 -11.51 11.37 -3.45
N LEU A 284 -12.35 10.92 -2.51
CA LEU A 284 -11.96 10.01 -1.45
C LEU A 284 -11.59 8.61 -1.98
N GLU A 285 -12.29 8.11 -3.00
CA GLU A 285 -11.94 6.87 -3.71
C GLU A 285 -10.54 6.97 -4.34
N LYS A 286 -10.23 8.09 -5.01
CA LYS A 286 -8.86 8.37 -5.51
C LYS A 286 -7.83 8.35 -4.38
N VAL A 287 -8.15 8.97 -3.24
CA VAL A 287 -7.27 9.02 -2.05
C VAL A 287 -7.11 7.62 -1.43
N SER A 288 -8.16 6.79 -1.42
CA SER A 288 -8.08 5.40 -0.96
C SER A 288 -7.13 4.58 -1.83
N ILE A 289 -7.24 4.71 -3.16
CA ILE A 289 -6.32 4.08 -4.11
C ILE A 289 -4.88 4.57 -3.87
N TYR A 290 -4.67 5.87 -3.67
CA TYR A 290 -3.38 6.45 -3.32
C TYR A 290 -2.77 5.80 -2.07
N TYR A 291 -3.52 5.70 -0.97
CA TYR A 291 -3.02 5.04 0.25
C TYR A 291 -2.78 3.55 0.06
N SER A 292 -3.64 2.84 -0.69
CA SER A 292 -3.41 1.43 -1.02
C SER A 292 -2.08 1.25 -1.74
N HIS A 293 -1.68 2.23 -2.57
CA HIS A 293 -0.38 2.25 -3.24
C HIS A 293 0.77 2.51 -2.26
N LEU A 294 0.59 3.36 -1.25
CA LEU A 294 1.64 3.68 -0.28
C LEU A 294 1.89 2.60 0.77
N ASP A 295 0.85 1.84 1.16
CA ASP A 295 0.91 0.89 2.27
C ASP A 295 1.59 -0.45 1.90
N VAL A 296 1.87 -0.72 0.61
CA VAL A 296 2.54 -1.96 0.16
C VAL A 296 4.04 -1.94 0.52
N ALA A 297 4.48 -2.92 1.30
CA ALA A 297 5.87 -3.06 1.76
C ALA A 297 6.85 -3.57 0.68
N GLU A 298 6.37 -4.36 -0.29
CA GLU A 298 7.19 -5.00 -1.33
C GLU A 298 7.07 -4.29 -2.69
N VAL A 299 8.20 -4.14 -3.37
CA VAL A 299 8.31 -3.48 -4.68
C VAL A 299 8.76 -4.52 -5.70
N SER A 300 7.87 -4.93 -6.59
CA SER A 300 8.26 -5.12 -7.99
C SER A 300 8.41 -3.72 -8.60
N ASP A 301 9.54 -3.43 -9.22
CA ASP A 301 9.89 -2.13 -9.83
C ASP A 301 9.00 -1.76 -11.05
N ASP A 302 8.00 -2.60 -11.37
CA ASP A 302 7.26 -2.59 -12.63
C ASP A 302 5.94 -1.77 -12.62
N LEU A 303 5.56 -1.15 -11.50
CA LEU A 303 4.35 -0.33 -11.46
C LEU A 303 4.64 1.10 -11.97
N LYS A 304 4.18 1.35 -13.20
CA LYS A 304 4.41 2.57 -14.00
C LYS A 304 3.53 3.78 -13.63
N GLU A 305 2.59 3.64 -12.70
CA GLU A 305 1.66 4.73 -12.40
C GLU A 305 2.07 5.45 -11.11
N GLU A 306 2.61 6.66 -11.26
CA GLU A 306 2.68 7.64 -10.18
C GLU A 306 1.24 8.09 -9.87
N ILE A 307 0.60 7.39 -8.93
CA ILE A 307 -0.66 7.85 -8.35
C ILE A 307 -0.29 8.87 -7.28
N ASP A 308 -0.45 10.16 -7.60
CA ASP A 308 -0.32 11.25 -6.62
C ASP A 308 -1.59 12.10 -6.59
N VAL A 309 -1.87 12.70 -5.43
CA VAL A 309 -3.00 13.61 -5.20
C VAL A 309 -2.43 15.02 -5.13
N SER A 310 -2.84 15.86 -6.06
CA SER A 310 -2.29 17.21 -6.19
C SER A 310 -2.66 18.12 -5.01
N GLU A 311 -1.86 19.15 -4.74
CA GLU A 311 -2.16 20.16 -3.71
C GLU A 311 -3.55 20.81 -3.89
N ASN A 312 -3.99 21.02 -5.13
CA ASN A 312 -5.33 21.55 -5.42
C ASN A 312 -6.44 20.56 -5.03
N GLU A 313 -6.21 19.28 -5.26
CA GLU A 313 -7.14 18.22 -4.85
C GLU A 313 -7.21 18.12 -3.32
N TRP A 314 -6.08 18.19 -2.61
CA TRP A 314 -6.08 18.24 -1.14
C TRP A 314 -6.79 19.48 -0.58
N ALA A 315 -6.59 20.65 -1.18
CA ALA A 315 -7.27 21.87 -0.78
C ALA A 315 -8.80 21.76 -0.99
N LYS A 316 -9.21 21.16 -2.11
CA LYS A 316 -10.61 20.90 -2.43
C LYS A 316 -11.23 19.86 -1.49
N LEU A 317 -10.49 18.78 -1.19
CA LEU A 317 -10.91 17.76 -0.24
C LEU A 317 -11.13 18.34 1.15
N HIS A 318 -10.20 19.19 1.63
CA HIS A 318 -10.35 19.92 2.89
C HIS A 318 -11.65 20.74 2.92
N GLN A 319 -11.90 21.53 1.87
CA GLN A 319 -13.13 22.32 1.77
C GLN A 319 -14.38 21.43 1.86
N LEU A 320 -14.45 20.37 1.06
CA LEU A 320 -15.61 19.48 1.00
C LEU A 320 -15.83 18.68 2.30
N LEU A 321 -14.76 18.29 3.00
CA LEU A 321 -14.84 17.56 4.26
C LEU A 321 -15.35 18.44 5.41
N PHE A 322 -14.94 19.70 5.46
CA PHE A 322 -15.20 20.57 6.61
C PHE A 322 -16.28 21.63 6.37
N GLU A 323 -16.89 21.67 5.20
CA GLU A 323 -18.13 22.43 4.98
C GLU A 323 -19.33 21.81 5.70
N LYS A 324 -20.29 22.64 6.12
CA LYS A 324 -21.53 22.15 6.75
C LYS A 324 -22.47 21.63 5.66
N PRO A 325 -22.88 20.36 5.69
CA PRO A 325 -23.74 19.80 4.66
C PRO A 325 -25.17 20.30 4.84
N THR A 326 -25.81 20.67 3.72
CA THR A 326 -27.21 21.09 3.70
C THR A 326 -28.13 19.89 3.41
N PHE A 327 -28.90 19.48 4.41
CA PHE A 327 -29.91 18.44 4.32
C PHE A 327 -31.31 18.97 4.67
N SER A 328 -32.33 18.37 4.06
CA SER A 328 -33.71 18.61 4.50
C SER A 328 -33.95 17.95 5.86
N LYS A 329 -34.84 18.52 6.68
CA LYS A 329 -35.24 17.93 7.97
C LYS A 329 -35.79 16.50 7.82
N ALA A 330 -36.43 16.20 6.68
CA ALA A 330 -36.92 14.86 6.37
C ALA A 330 -35.79 13.86 6.16
N MET A 331 -34.72 14.26 5.45
CA MET A 331 -33.57 13.40 5.19
C MET A 331 -32.78 13.10 6.48
N LEU A 332 -32.60 14.10 7.36
CA LEU A 332 -31.95 13.89 8.66
C LEU A 332 -32.71 12.85 9.53
N ARG A 333 -34.06 12.91 9.53
CA ARG A 333 -34.89 11.91 10.21
C ARG A 333 -34.76 10.53 9.60
N GLN A 334 -34.72 10.43 8.27
CA GLN A 334 -34.57 9.15 7.56
C GLN A 334 -33.23 8.48 7.83
N LEU A 335 -32.18 9.28 8.06
CA LEU A 335 -30.84 8.81 8.39
C LEU A 335 -30.64 8.51 9.88
N GLY A 336 -31.67 8.71 10.71
CA GLY A 336 -31.59 8.45 12.15
C GLY A 336 -30.65 9.39 12.92
N LEU A 337 -30.22 10.51 12.30
CA LEU A 337 -29.30 11.45 12.92
C LEU A 337 -30.08 12.34 13.91
N THR A 338 -29.78 12.18 15.21
CA THR A 338 -30.44 12.90 16.32
C THR A 338 -29.76 14.23 16.66
N ARG A 339 -28.53 14.44 16.19
CA ARG A 339 -27.71 15.63 16.45
C ARG A 339 -27.51 16.47 15.19
N GLU A 340 -27.36 17.78 15.36
CA GLU A 340 -26.93 18.64 14.26
C GLU A 340 -25.51 18.26 13.85
N VAL A 341 -25.32 18.02 12.57
CA VAL A 341 -24.00 17.71 12.01
C VAL A 341 -23.31 19.01 11.61
N THR A 342 -22.05 19.15 12.03
CA THR A 342 -21.28 20.39 11.85
C THR A 342 -20.46 20.41 10.56
N SER A 343 -20.11 19.23 10.03
CA SER A 343 -19.27 19.07 8.83
C SER A 343 -19.63 17.82 8.04
N SER A 344 -19.29 17.79 6.74
CA SER A 344 -19.45 16.61 5.88
C SER A 344 -18.66 15.41 6.40
N PHE A 345 -17.47 15.64 6.97
CA PHE A 345 -16.66 14.63 7.63
C PHE A 345 -17.42 13.96 8.77
N GLU A 346 -18.00 14.75 9.68
CA GLU A 346 -18.78 14.22 10.80
C GLU A 346 -19.99 13.43 10.32
N PHE A 347 -20.67 13.92 9.27
CA PHE A 347 -21.81 13.24 8.67
C PHE A 347 -21.41 11.85 8.13
N LEU A 348 -20.37 11.79 7.31
CA LEU A 348 -19.93 10.56 6.67
C LEU A 348 -19.36 9.58 7.69
N ARG A 349 -18.63 10.07 8.70
CA ARG A 349 -18.12 9.26 9.80
C ARG A 349 -19.26 8.63 10.60
N ASP A 350 -20.26 9.42 11.01
CA ASP A 350 -21.41 8.91 11.77
C ASP A 350 -22.22 7.90 10.94
N THR A 351 -22.39 8.17 9.63
CA THR A 351 -23.10 7.26 8.72
C THR A 351 -22.35 5.93 8.56
N ALA A 352 -21.02 5.98 8.49
CA ALA A 352 -20.18 4.79 8.38
C ALA A 352 -20.17 3.97 9.69
N HIS A 353 -20.18 4.61 10.86
CA HIS A 353 -20.34 3.92 12.15
C HIS A 353 -21.69 3.25 12.34
N ALA A 354 -22.74 3.75 11.68
CA ALA A 354 -24.08 3.18 11.73
C ALA A 354 -24.23 1.91 10.87
N GLN A 355 -23.23 1.54 10.06
CA GLN A 355 -23.28 0.34 9.22
C GLN A 355 -22.99 -0.93 10.04
N GLU A 356 -23.45 -2.08 9.54
CA GLU A 356 -23.17 -3.42 10.11
C GLU A 356 -21.70 -3.88 9.95
N ILE A 357 -20.78 -2.97 9.62
CA ILE A 357 -19.36 -3.27 9.39
C ILE A 357 -18.58 -2.82 10.62
N PRO A 358 -17.92 -3.75 11.35
CA PRO A 358 -17.09 -3.39 12.50
C PRO A 358 -16.03 -2.34 12.12
N ALA A 359 -15.75 -1.41 13.03
CA ALA A 359 -14.84 -0.29 12.76
C ALA A 359 -13.44 -0.73 12.30
N VAL A 360 -12.96 -1.90 12.75
CA VAL A 360 -11.67 -2.48 12.34
C VAL A 360 -11.64 -2.84 10.85
N HIS A 361 -12.79 -3.24 10.28
CA HIS A 361 -12.95 -3.63 8.88
C HIS A 361 -13.53 -2.51 8.00
N ASN A 362 -13.80 -1.34 8.57
CA ASN A 362 -14.39 -0.22 7.82
C ASN A 362 -13.28 0.57 7.11
N GLY A 363 -12.93 0.14 5.90
CA GLY A 363 -11.92 0.79 5.06
C GLY A 363 -12.22 2.27 4.82
N PHE A 364 -13.50 2.60 4.64
CA PHE A 364 -13.95 3.96 4.44
C PHE A 364 -13.67 4.87 5.62
N LEU A 365 -13.96 4.44 6.86
CA LEU A 365 -13.66 5.22 8.07
C LEU A 365 -12.16 5.51 8.19
N ARG A 366 -11.33 4.48 7.96
CA ARG A 366 -9.88 4.63 7.98
C ARG A 366 -9.43 5.65 6.93
N ASP A 367 -9.89 5.50 5.70
CA ASP A 367 -9.45 6.35 4.58
C ASP A 367 -9.98 7.78 4.74
N LEU A 368 -11.22 7.96 5.22
CA LEU A 368 -11.82 9.24 5.57
C LEU A 368 -11.01 9.96 6.66
N THR A 369 -10.60 9.25 7.71
CA THR A 369 -9.78 9.83 8.80
C THR A 369 -8.36 10.15 8.34
N LYS A 370 -7.73 9.28 7.53
CA LYS A 370 -6.43 9.56 6.90
C LYS A 370 -6.52 10.82 6.03
N ALA A 371 -7.51 10.87 5.13
CA ALA A 371 -7.78 12.01 4.24
C ALA A 371 -8.00 13.31 5.02
N ALA A 372 -8.81 13.29 6.08
CA ALA A 372 -9.10 14.45 6.90
C ALA A 372 -7.84 14.96 7.64
N CYS A 373 -7.02 14.06 8.19
CA CYS A 373 -5.74 14.43 8.80
C CYS A 373 -4.81 15.07 7.76
N GLU A 374 -4.55 14.40 6.63
CA GLU A 374 -3.61 14.87 5.61
C GLU A 374 -4.07 16.21 4.99
N ALA A 375 -5.37 16.38 4.74
CA ALA A 375 -5.94 17.64 4.27
C ALA A 375 -5.62 18.83 5.20
N HIS A 376 -5.71 18.67 6.52
CA HIS A 376 -5.28 19.70 7.47
C HIS A 376 -3.75 19.91 7.49
N ILE A 377 -2.96 18.85 7.26
CA ILE A 377 -1.50 18.93 7.18
C ILE A 377 -1.07 19.78 5.97
N HIS A 378 -1.68 19.60 4.80
CA HIS A 378 -1.43 20.43 3.62
C HIS A 378 -1.72 21.92 3.87
N ARG A 379 -2.74 22.24 4.68
CA ARG A 379 -3.05 23.61 5.11
C ARG A 379 -2.22 24.12 6.29
N LYS A 380 -1.31 23.30 6.84
CA LYS A 380 -0.50 23.60 8.05
C LYS A 380 -1.35 23.85 9.30
N GLU A 381 -2.56 23.31 9.36
CA GLU A 381 -3.51 23.41 10.47
C GLU A 381 -3.25 22.33 11.52
N TYR A 382 -2.02 22.25 12.04
CA TYR A 382 -1.56 21.10 12.85
C TYR A 382 -2.37 20.85 14.13
N LYS A 383 -3.00 21.89 14.70
CA LYS A 383 -3.86 21.75 15.89
C LYS A 383 -5.13 20.96 15.58
N ALA A 384 -5.73 21.19 14.41
CA ALA A 384 -6.92 20.48 13.95
C ALA A 384 -6.57 19.07 13.44
N ALA A 385 -5.41 18.92 12.78
CA ALA A 385 -4.92 17.61 12.33
C ALA A 385 -4.67 16.64 13.49
N LYS A 386 -4.05 17.11 14.59
CA LYS A 386 -3.57 16.26 15.69
C LYS A 386 -4.57 15.20 16.19
N PRO A 387 -5.82 15.53 16.60
CA PRO A 387 -6.77 14.51 17.08
C PRO A 387 -7.11 13.47 16.01
N LEU A 388 -7.30 13.88 14.75
CA LEU A 388 -7.60 12.99 13.63
C LEU A 388 -6.42 12.03 13.34
N CYS A 389 -5.20 12.57 13.32
CA CYS A 389 -4.01 11.75 13.09
C CYS A 389 -3.72 10.80 14.26
N GLN A 390 -4.09 11.17 15.49
CA GLN A 390 -3.92 10.32 16.69
C GLN A 390 -4.93 9.17 16.73
N GLU A 391 -6.15 9.39 16.25
CA GLU A 391 -7.19 8.35 16.13
C GLU A 391 -6.68 7.13 15.35
N LEU A 392 -5.87 7.36 14.31
CA LEU A 392 -5.26 6.31 13.50
C LEU A 392 -4.28 5.41 14.27
N TYR A 393 -3.60 5.93 15.29
CA TYR A 393 -2.65 5.17 16.13
C TYR A 393 -3.31 4.54 17.37
N LEU A 394 -4.47 5.05 17.77
CA LEU A 394 -5.24 4.52 18.91
C LEU A 394 -6.16 3.35 18.51
N GLY A 395 -6.40 3.14 17.21
CA GLY A 395 -7.19 2.04 16.67
C GLY A 395 -6.33 0.94 16.04
N LYS A 396 -6.83 -0.31 16.07
CA LYS A 396 -6.30 -1.48 15.34
C LYS A 396 -6.40 -1.34 13.79
N GLY A 397 -6.36 -0.12 13.23
CA GLY A 397 -6.74 0.18 11.85
C GLY A 397 -5.57 0.36 10.87
N LEU A 398 -4.35 0.52 11.38
CA LEU A 398 -3.13 0.51 10.58
C LEU A 398 -2.53 -0.91 10.63
N PRO A 399 -2.16 -1.52 9.49
CA PRO A 399 -1.40 -2.78 9.48
C PRO A 399 -0.21 -2.71 10.44
N GLU A 400 0.08 -3.79 11.17
CA GLU A 400 1.22 -3.82 12.10
C GLU A 400 2.51 -3.37 11.40
N GLY A 401 3.15 -2.33 11.94
CA GLY A 401 4.39 -1.75 11.40
C GLY A 401 4.21 -0.66 10.34
N SER A 402 2.99 -0.40 9.83
CA SER A 402 2.74 0.72 8.92
C SER A 402 2.77 2.07 9.65
N LYS A 403 3.57 3.02 9.15
CA LYS A 403 3.68 4.37 9.70
C LYS A 403 2.95 5.36 8.80
N PHE A 404 1.98 6.08 9.34
CA PHE A 404 1.24 7.08 8.60
C PHE A 404 2.00 8.41 8.54
N PHE A 405 2.70 8.66 7.43
CA PHE A 405 3.63 9.79 7.25
C PHE A 405 3.05 11.18 7.60
N PRO A 406 1.84 11.57 7.16
CA PRO A 406 1.26 12.88 7.47
C PRO A 406 1.22 13.20 8.97
N ALA A 407 1.04 12.19 9.84
CA ALA A 407 1.04 12.41 11.29
C ALA A 407 2.40 12.86 11.87
N HIS A 408 3.50 12.57 11.17
CA HIS A 408 4.85 12.94 11.59
C HIS A 408 5.28 14.32 11.07
N VAL A 409 4.59 14.84 10.05
CA VAL A 409 4.91 16.11 9.40
C VAL A 409 5.00 17.29 10.40
N PRO A 410 4.09 17.49 11.37
CA PRO A 410 4.22 18.61 12.32
C PRO A 410 5.53 18.58 13.12
N LYS A 411 6.01 17.38 13.47
CA LYS A 411 7.27 17.20 14.20
C LYS A 411 8.48 17.48 13.29
N ILE A 412 8.44 17.00 12.05
CA ILE A 412 9.49 17.22 11.05
C ILE A 412 9.59 18.71 10.72
N ASP A 413 8.46 19.37 10.44
CA ASP A 413 8.40 20.81 10.13
C ASP A 413 8.94 21.65 11.31
N LEU A 414 8.70 21.23 12.56
CA LEU A 414 9.29 21.85 13.75
C LEU A 414 10.81 21.66 13.84
N LEU A 415 11.34 20.48 13.51
CA LEU A 415 12.78 20.22 13.50
C LEU A 415 13.48 21.04 12.41
N LEU A 416 12.91 21.11 11.21
CA LEU A 416 13.41 21.93 10.10
C LEU A 416 13.41 23.41 10.48
N LYS A 417 12.33 23.90 11.10
CA LYS A 417 12.25 25.28 11.62
C LYS A 417 13.34 25.58 12.65
N ASN A 418 13.70 24.60 13.48
CA ASN A 418 14.75 24.70 14.48
C ASN A 418 16.15 24.35 13.95
N GLN A 419 16.33 24.22 12.62
CA GLN A 419 17.60 23.87 11.96
C GLN A 419 18.21 22.53 12.43
N LYS A 420 17.39 21.61 12.96
CA LYS A 420 17.82 20.27 13.37
C LYS A 420 17.73 19.28 12.20
N TYR A 421 18.52 19.51 11.15
CA TYR A 421 18.43 18.77 9.88
C TYR A 421 18.72 17.27 10.04
N ASP A 422 19.68 16.88 10.86
CA ASP A 422 20.03 15.45 11.06
C ASP A 422 18.89 14.66 11.71
N GLN A 423 18.21 15.26 12.69
CA GLN A 423 17.05 14.65 13.35
C GLN A 423 15.84 14.56 12.42
N ALA A 424 15.63 15.57 11.57
CA ALA A 424 14.59 15.54 10.54
C ALA A 424 14.87 14.47 9.49
N ALA A 425 16.13 14.32 9.06
CA ALA A 425 16.57 13.30 8.11
C ALA A 425 16.37 11.88 8.66
N ALA A 426 16.72 11.67 9.94
CA ALA A 426 16.50 10.38 10.60
C ALA A 426 15.03 9.96 10.56
N LEU A 427 14.11 10.87 10.91
CA LEU A 427 12.66 10.60 10.85
C LEU A 427 12.16 10.34 9.42
N LEU A 428 12.60 11.13 8.44
CA LEU A 428 12.18 10.95 7.03
C LEU A 428 12.66 9.63 6.43
N ASN A 429 13.79 9.10 6.90
CA ASN A 429 14.36 7.85 6.42
C ASN A 429 13.63 6.60 6.91
N GLU A 430 12.79 6.71 7.94
CA GLU A 430 11.99 5.60 8.48
C GLU A 430 10.86 5.13 7.56
N PHE A 431 10.52 5.92 6.53
CA PHE A 431 9.40 5.62 5.62
C PHE A 431 9.86 4.82 4.39
N ASN A 432 8.91 4.08 3.80
CA ASN A 432 9.16 3.23 2.64
C ASN A 432 9.48 4.06 1.36
N ALA A 433 9.96 3.39 0.31
CA ALA A 433 10.36 4.05 -0.93
C ALA A 433 9.20 4.78 -1.65
N ARG A 434 7.96 4.29 -1.51
CA ARG A 434 6.78 4.88 -2.15
C ARG A 434 6.41 6.21 -1.48
N VAL A 435 6.41 6.27 -0.15
CA VAL A 435 6.22 7.51 0.61
C VAL A 435 7.28 8.55 0.25
N LYS A 436 8.55 8.13 0.04
CA LYS A 436 9.64 9.04 -0.37
C LYS A 436 9.42 9.71 -1.73
N LYS A 437 8.56 9.15 -2.59
CA LYS A 437 8.20 9.75 -3.87
C LYS A 437 7.10 10.81 -3.77
N THR A 438 6.34 10.84 -2.67
CA THR A 438 5.23 11.79 -2.49
C THR A 438 5.71 13.24 -2.44
N GLN A 439 4.92 14.17 -3.00
CA GLN A 439 5.22 15.61 -2.92
C GLN A 439 5.38 16.08 -1.46
N LEU A 440 4.52 15.59 -0.56
CA LEU A 440 4.55 15.93 0.85
C LEU A 440 5.91 15.61 1.50
N TRP A 441 6.53 14.48 1.15
CA TRP A 441 7.85 14.08 1.64
C TRP A 441 8.98 14.90 0.98
N GLN A 442 8.94 15.04 -0.34
CA GLN A 442 9.99 15.74 -1.10
C GLN A 442 10.19 17.18 -0.62
N LEU A 443 9.11 17.90 -0.34
CA LEU A 443 9.14 19.27 0.19
C LEU A 443 9.90 19.40 1.52
N ARG A 444 9.94 18.35 2.36
CA ARG A 444 10.69 18.34 3.63
C ARG A 444 12.12 17.85 3.45
N HIS A 445 12.35 16.97 2.49
CA HIS A 445 13.68 16.45 2.21
C HIS A 445 14.58 17.47 1.51
N GLU A 446 14.02 18.30 0.63
CA GLU A 446 14.79 19.28 -0.14
C GLU A 446 15.64 20.24 0.73
N PRO A 447 15.12 20.89 1.79
CA PRO A 447 15.93 21.73 2.68
C PRO A 447 17.10 21.00 3.33
N ILE A 448 16.95 19.70 3.63
CA ILE A 448 17.99 18.87 4.23
C ILE A 448 19.11 18.63 3.22
N VAL A 449 18.77 18.27 1.99
CA VAL A 449 19.74 18.05 0.92
C VAL A 449 20.50 19.34 0.61
N GLN A 450 19.80 20.48 0.56
CA GLN A 450 20.42 21.78 0.36
C GLN A 450 21.42 22.10 1.49
N HIS A 451 21.04 21.85 2.75
CA HIS A 451 21.92 22.04 3.90
C HIS A 451 23.16 21.13 3.84
N GLN A 452 23.00 19.84 3.52
CA GLN A 452 24.11 18.90 3.38
C GLN A 452 25.07 19.30 2.26
N LYS A 453 24.55 19.74 1.11
CA LYS A 453 25.37 20.26 0.00
C LYS A 453 26.18 21.49 0.43
N GLN A 454 25.58 22.42 1.17
CA GLN A 454 26.27 23.59 1.69
C GLN A 454 27.38 23.20 2.67
N GLN A 455 27.13 22.27 3.59
CA GLN A 455 28.16 21.77 4.51
C GLN A 455 29.34 21.12 3.76
N GLN A 456 29.05 20.28 2.75
CA GLN A 456 30.08 19.64 1.94
C GLN A 456 30.93 20.66 1.18
N GLN A 457 30.31 21.70 0.61
CA GLN A 457 31.03 22.79 -0.06
C GLN A 457 31.91 23.57 0.90
N GLN A 458 31.43 23.88 2.11
CA GLN A 458 32.23 24.55 3.14
C GLN A 458 33.42 23.70 3.58
N GLN A 459 33.23 22.40 3.79
CA GLN A 459 34.31 21.47 4.12
C GLN A 459 35.34 21.37 3.00
N HIS A 460 34.89 21.32 1.74
CA HIS A 460 35.78 21.30 0.58
C HIS A 460 36.60 22.58 0.48
N PHE A 461 35.97 23.75 0.63
CA PHE A 461 36.65 25.04 0.61
C PHE A 461 37.67 25.17 1.75
N HIS A 462 37.30 24.75 2.96
CA HIS A 462 38.21 24.78 4.11
C HIS A 462 39.41 23.84 3.92
N ARG A 463 39.18 22.63 3.38
CA ARG A 463 40.25 21.68 3.03
C ARG A 463 41.18 22.25 1.96
N GLN A 464 40.63 22.93 0.95
CA GLN A 464 41.42 23.56 -0.11
C GLN A 464 42.29 24.71 0.44
N GLN A 465 41.75 25.55 1.32
CA GLN A 465 42.53 26.60 1.99
C GLN A 465 43.66 26.01 2.84
N GLN A 466 43.39 24.96 3.61
CA GLN A 466 44.43 24.29 4.40
C GLN A 466 45.54 23.72 3.52
N GLN A 467 45.18 23.10 2.39
CA GLN A 467 46.17 22.60 1.42
C GLN A 467 47.00 23.73 0.81
N GLN A 468 46.38 24.86 0.44
CA GLN A 468 47.10 26.02 -0.07
C GLN A 468 48.06 26.61 0.96
N GLN A 469 47.63 26.72 2.22
CA GLN A 469 48.51 27.16 3.31
C GLN A 469 49.67 26.19 3.51
N GLN A 470 49.42 24.88 3.54
CA GLN A 470 50.48 23.86 3.66
C GLN A 470 51.47 23.93 2.48
N GLN A 471 50.99 24.09 1.25
CA GLN A 471 51.84 24.27 0.07
C GLN A 471 52.67 25.56 0.17
N GLN A 472 52.11 26.65 0.69
CA GLN A 472 52.84 27.90 0.92
C GLN A 472 53.98 27.71 1.94
N TYR A 473 53.75 26.95 3.02
CA TYR A 473 54.79 26.62 4.01
C TYR A 473 55.84 25.62 3.48
N GLN A 474 55.51 24.81 2.48
CA GLN A 474 56.42 23.82 1.88
C GLN A 474 57.23 24.37 0.69
N GLN A 475 57.01 25.61 0.24
CA GLN A 475 57.88 26.20 -0.77
C GLN A 475 59.29 26.39 -0.18
N PRO A 476 60.35 25.84 -0.82
CA PRO A 476 61.70 26.06 -0.35
C PRO A 476 62.00 27.56 -0.40
N LEU A 477 62.24 28.14 0.76
CA LEU A 477 62.68 29.53 0.89
C LEU A 477 63.95 29.71 0.06
N LYS A 478 63.89 30.55 -0.98
CA LYS A 478 65.10 30.92 -1.72
C LYS A 478 66.05 31.63 -0.74
N PRO A 479 67.30 31.18 -0.57
CA PRO A 479 68.24 31.84 0.32
C PRO A 479 68.41 33.30 -0.14
N LYS A 480 68.34 34.24 0.81
CA LYS A 480 68.33 35.68 0.55
C LYS A 480 69.64 36.17 -0.10
N HIS A 481 70.73 35.43 0.11
CA HIS A 481 72.05 35.69 -0.48
C HIS A 481 72.57 34.42 -1.17
N ASP A 482 73.08 34.55 -2.40
CA ASP A 482 73.73 33.46 -3.15
C ASP A 482 75.25 33.53 -2.95
N TYR A 483 75.78 32.90 -1.90
CA TYR A 483 77.18 33.02 -1.49
C TYR A 483 78.16 32.61 -2.61
N TYR A 484 77.76 31.68 -3.48
CA TYR A 484 78.57 31.26 -4.64
C TYR A 484 78.71 32.37 -5.68
N LYS A 485 77.65 33.16 -5.90
CA LYS A 485 77.70 34.34 -6.79
C LYS A 485 78.54 35.46 -6.20
N ILE A 486 78.51 35.65 -4.87
CA ILE A 486 79.33 36.66 -4.18
C ILE A 486 80.82 36.36 -4.36
N LEU A 487 81.24 35.10 -4.25
CA LEU A 487 82.63 34.68 -4.51
C LEU A 487 82.96 34.46 -6.00
N GLY A 488 81.97 34.52 -6.89
CA GLY A 488 82.15 34.34 -8.33
C GLY A 488 82.53 32.92 -8.75
N VAL A 489 82.12 31.91 -7.98
CA VAL A 489 82.45 30.49 -8.21
C VAL A 489 81.19 29.68 -8.52
N PRO A 490 81.29 28.58 -9.30
CA PRO A 490 80.16 27.68 -9.50
C PRO A 490 79.80 26.92 -8.21
N ARG A 491 78.55 26.47 -8.06
CA ARG A 491 78.12 25.66 -6.90
C ARG A 491 78.90 24.34 -6.74
N THR A 492 79.50 23.85 -7.84
CA THR A 492 80.35 22.65 -7.88
C THR A 492 81.81 22.92 -7.52
N ALA A 493 82.18 24.16 -7.15
CA ALA A 493 83.56 24.50 -6.80
C ALA A 493 84.06 23.66 -5.62
N ASP A 494 85.30 23.17 -5.71
CA ASP A 494 85.96 22.47 -4.61
C ASP A 494 86.51 23.47 -3.58
N ASP A 495 86.87 22.99 -2.39
CA ASP A 495 87.37 23.84 -1.30
C ASP A 495 88.58 24.67 -1.72
N THR A 496 89.42 24.14 -2.62
CA THR A 496 90.61 24.86 -3.11
C THR A 496 90.22 26.05 -3.97
N THR A 497 89.24 25.89 -4.86
CA THR A 497 88.69 26.98 -5.69
C THR A 497 88.01 28.04 -4.84
N ILE A 498 87.23 27.65 -3.82
CA ILE A 498 86.55 28.61 -2.90
C ILE A 498 87.59 29.44 -2.12
N ARG A 499 88.62 28.80 -1.56
CA ARG A 499 89.71 29.51 -0.86
C ARG A 499 90.52 30.40 -1.78
N LYS A 500 90.69 30.01 -3.03
CA LYS A 500 91.39 30.83 -4.03
C LYS A 500 90.56 32.06 -4.39
N ALA A 501 89.28 31.87 -4.70
CA ALA A 501 88.36 32.96 -5.04
C ALA A 501 88.19 33.96 -3.90
N TYR A 502 88.09 33.51 -2.65
CA TYR A 502 88.11 34.39 -1.48
C TYR A 502 89.38 35.25 -1.43
N ARG A 503 90.57 34.62 -1.55
CA ARG A 503 91.84 35.36 -1.54
C ARG A 503 91.95 36.37 -2.68
N ASP A 504 91.44 36.04 -3.85
CA ASP A 504 91.46 36.92 -5.03
C ASP A 504 90.47 38.09 -4.86
N MET A 505 89.26 37.82 -4.34
CA MET A 505 88.24 38.84 -4.07
C MET A 505 88.64 39.77 -2.92
N THR A 506 89.19 39.23 -1.83
CA THR A 506 89.72 40.02 -0.72
C THR A 506 90.87 40.92 -1.15
N LYS A 507 91.79 40.45 -2.01
CA LYS A 507 92.85 41.30 -2.56
C LYS A 507 92.29 42.40 -3.46
N LYS A 508 91.26 42.08 -4.24
CA LYS A 508 90.61 43.02 -5.17
C LYS A 508 89.82 44.09 -4.45
N PHE A 509 89.14 43.76 -3.34
CA PHE A 509 88.25 44.64 -2.60
C PHE A 509 88.78 45.02 -1.20
N HIS A 510 90.09 44.90 -0.94
CA HIS A 510 90.68 45.31 0.33
C HIS A 510 90.58 46.84 0.47
N PRO A 511 90.03 47.38 1.59
CA PRO A 511 89.80 48.82 1.76
C PRO A 511 91.06 49.67 1.55
N ASP A 512 92.22 49.20 2.04
CA ASP A 512 93.50 49.91 1.87
C ASP A 512 94.06 49.91 0.43
N LYS A 513 93.73 48.89 -0.38
CA LYS A 513 94.38 48.65 -1.69
C LYS A 513 93.47 48.95 -2.88
N TYR A 514 92.17 49.11 -2.66
CA TYR A 514 91.24 49.47 -3.72
C TYR A 514 91.49 50.91 -4.18
N ARG A 515 91.44 51.14 -5.50
CA ARG A 515 91.66 52.45 -6.16
C ARG A 515 90.66 52.69 -7.31
N GLY A 516 89.51 52.01 -7.29
CA GLY A 516 88.46 52.17 -8.30
C GLY A 516 87.34 53.13 -7.86
N ASP A 517 86.27 53.22 -8.65
CA ASP A 517 85.24 54.27 -8.54
C ASP A 517 84.18 54.06 -7.43
N ALA A 518 84.34 53.05 -6.57
CA ALA A 518 83.37 52.75 -5.51
C ALA A 518 83.70 53.51 -4.22
N THR A 519 82.67 53.90 -3.46
CA THR A 519 82.86 54.60 -2.18
C THR A 519 83.46 53.67 -1.12
N ALA A 520 84.08 54.25 -0.08
CA ALA A 520 84.66 53.47 1.02
C ALA A 520 83.62 52.55 1.69
N GLU A 521 82.40 53.05 1.90
CA GLU A 521 81.28 52.30 2.46
C GLU A 521 80.87 51.12 1.57
N GLN A 522 80.83 51.30 0.24
CA GLN A 522 80.50 50.23 -0.71
C GLN A 522 81.56 49.13 -0.73
N ILE A 523 82.83 49.47 -0.49
CA ILE A 523 83.92 48.50 -0.43
C ILE A 523 83.89 47.73 0.89
N GLU A 524 83.60 48.41 1.99
CA GLU A 524 83.41 47.78 3.30
C GLU A 524 82.22 46.79 3.27
N GLU A 525 81.10 47.18 2.67
CA GLU A 525 79.93 46.31 2.50
C GLU A 525 80.25 45.08 1.63
N LYS A 526 80.91 45.26 0.49
CA LYS A 526 81.34 44.14 -0.37
C LYS A 526 82.31 43.21 0.34
N MET A 527 83.26 43.77 1.09
CA MET A 527 84.23 42.98 1.84
C MET A 527 83.53 42.17 2.94
N THR A 528 82.54 42.76 3.61
CA THR A 528 81.69 42.08 4.59
C THR A 528 80.92 40.92 3.95
N GLN A 529 80.31 41.13 2.78
CA GLN A 529 79.62 40.08 2.02
C GLN A 529 80.57 38.95 1.58
N ILE A 530 81.79 39.28 1.13
CA ILE A 530 82.82 38.30 0.75
C ILE A 530 83.25 37.46 1.96
N ASN A 531 83.43 38.09 3.13
CA ASN A 531 83.77 37.39 4.36
C ASN A 531 82.64 36.44 4.82
N HIS A 532 81.39 36.90 4.83
CA HIS A 532 80.24 36.03 5.14
C HIS A 532 80.07 34.88 4.15
N ALA A 533 80.29 35.12 2.85
CA ALA A 533 80.25 34.07 1.85
C ALA A 533 81.34 33.01 2.08
N TYR A 534 82.54 33.41 2.47
CA TYR A 534 83.63 32.48 2.77
C TYR A 534 83.47 31.76 4.12
N GLU A 535 82.87 32.41 5.12
CA GLU A 535 82.51 31.78 6.39
C GLU A 535 81.55 30.60 6.19
N VAL A 536 80.54 30.77 5.33
CA VAL A 536 79.56 29.71 5.03
C VAL A 536 80.11 28.68 4.05
N LEU A 537 80.80 29.09 2.98
CA LEU A 537 81.27 28.17 1.93
C LEU A 537 82.63 27.51 2.23
N GLY A 538 83.42 28.09 3.12
CA GLY A 538 84.76 27.60 3.48
C GLY A 538 84.74 26.45 4.48
N ASP A 539 83.67 26.33 5.26
CA ASP A 539 83.41 25.22 6.18
C ASP A 539 82.49 24.19 5.51
N LYS A 540 82.87 22.91 5.55
CA LYS A 540 82.13 21.83 4.86
C LYS A 540 80.74 21.61 5.45
N ASP A 541 80.60 21.75 6.76
CA ASP A 541 79.34 21.50 7.45
C ASP A 541 78.39 22.68 7.24
N LEU A 542 78.89 23.91 7.29
CA LEU A 542 78.09 25.11 6.97
C LEU A 542 77.68 25.16 5.50
N ARG A 543 78.58 24.80 4.58
CA ARG A 543 78.29 24.69 3.15
C ARG A 543 77.22 23.64 2.88
N ALA A 544 77.34 22.46 3.50
CA ALA A 544 76.36 21.38 3.33
C ALA A 544 74.97 21.78 3.88
N ARG A 545 74.90 22.57 4.95
CA ARG A 545 73.65 23.13 5.48
C ARG A 545 73.05 24.17 4.53
N TYR A 546 73.87 25.08 4.03
CA TYR A 546 73.46 26.08 3.03
C TYR A 546 72.96 25.46 1.73
N ASP A 547 73.64 24.44 1.21
CA ASP A 547 73.23 23.71 0.01
C ASP A 547 71.92 22.92 0.21
N LYS A 548 71.57 22.59 1.46
CA LYS A 548 70.28 22.00 1.85
C LYS A 548 69.17 23.04 2.10
N GLY A 549 69.46 24.33 1.94
CA GLY A 549 68.50 25.43 2.11
C GLY A 549 68.46 26.07 3.50
N GLU A 550 69.40 25.72 4.40
CA GLU A 550 69.57 26.38 5.70
C GLU A 550 70.69 27.43 5.62
N ASP A 551 70.35 28.72 5.62
CA ASP A 551 71.34 29.80 5.64
C ASP A 551 71.83 30.07 7.08
N PRO A 552 73.10 29.77 7.44
CA PRO A 552 73.62 29.92 8.79
C PRO A 552 73.72 31.38 9.26
N ASN A 553 73.83 32.31 8.30
CA ASN A 553 74.00 33.74 8.55
C ASN A 553 72.70 34.53 8.34
N ASP A 554 71.56 33.85 8.15
CA ASP A 554 70.25 34.50 8.12
C ASP A 554 69.83 34.89 9.56
N PRO A 555 69.69 36.20 9.87
CA PRO A 555 69.27 36.66 11.20
C PRO A 555 67.86 36.17 11.59
N GLU A 556 67.05 35.68 10.65
CA GLU A 556 65.77 35.03 10.96
C GLU A 556 65.88 33.51 11.21
N ALA A 557 67.01 32.86 10.89
CA ALA A 557 67.18 31.42 11.11
C ALA A 557 67.15 31.05 12.61
N GLY A 558 67.72 31.89 13.48
CA GLY A 558 67.71 31.70 14.93
C GLY A 558 66.32 31.88 15.59
N ARG A 559 65.39 32.59 14.95
CA ARG A 559 64.00 32.73 15.45
C ARG A 559 63.08 31.59 15.04
N ARG A 560 63.50 30.73 14.11
CA ARG A 560 62.67 29.64 13.55
C ARG A 560 62.86 28.29 14.25
N GLN A 561 63.93 28.11 15.02
CA GLN A 561 64.15 26.88 15.80
C GLN A 561 63.28 26.81 17.07
N GLN A 562 62.71 27.93 17.52
CA GLN A 562 61.84 27.97 18.71
C GLN A 562 60.34 27.77 18.39
N THR A 563 59.94 27.79 17.13
CA THR A 563 58.55 27.57 16.68
C THR A 563 58.26 26.14 16.19
N GLN A 564 59.26 25.25 16.15
CA GLN A 564 59.05 23.82 15.83
C GLN A 564 58.58 22.95 17.01
N HIS A 565 58.37 23.52 18.20
CA HIS A 565 57.92 22.76 19.39
C HIS A 565 56.66 23.29 20.09
N HIS A 566 55.91 24.19 19.47
CA HIS A 566 54.61 24.60 19.99
C HIS A 566 53.55 24.61 18.90
N GLN A 567 52.88 23.46 18.72
CA GLN A 567 51.41 23.34 18.70
C GLN A 567 50.98 21.94 18.26
N ASN A 568 50.62 21.10 19.24
CA ASN A 568 49.39 20.30 19.14
C ASN A 568 48.89 19.87 20.54
N PRO A 569 48.05 20.67 21.24
CA PRO A 569 47.44 20.24 22.49
C PRO A 569 46.13 19.45 22.31
N PHE A 570 45.69 19.18 21.06
CA PHE A 570 44.36 18.59 20.79
C PHE A 570 44.38 17.36 19.88
N ALA A 571 45.50 16.66 19.77
CA ALA A 571 45.56 15.37 19.08
C ALA A 571 45.75 14.23 20.10
N GLY A 572 44.66 13.82 20.76
CA GLY A 572 44.63 12.55 21.50
C GLY A 572 43.70 12.50 22.71
N GLY A 573 42.42 12.15 22.49
CA GLY A 573 41.59 11.41 23.43
C GLY A 573 40.90 12.18 24.56
N GLY A 574 39.57 12.06 24.64
CA GLY A 574 38.77 12.52 25.77
C GLY A 574 37.60 11.60 26.08
N PHE A 575 37.88 10.47 26.76
CA PHE A 575 36.95 9.77 27.63
C PHE A 575 37.68 9.47 28.95
N GLY A 576 37.11 9.92 30.08
CA GLY A 576 37.61 9.77 31.46
C GLY A 576 38.64 10.84 31.84
N GLY A 577 38.59 11.55 32.97
CA GLY A 577 37.90 11.40 34.23
C GLY A 577 38.83 11.95 35.32
N PHE A 578 38.29 12.65 36.31
CA PHE A 578 38.95 13.18 37.53
C PHE A 578 39.83 14.44 37.46
N GLY A 579 39.31 15.51 38.05
CA GLY A 579 39.93 16.11 39.25
C GLY A 579 40.75 17.39 39.10
N GLY A 580 40.21 18.48 39.66
CA GLY A 580 41.01 19.30 40.57
C GLY A 580 41.50 20.67 40.10
N PHE A 581 40.74 21.70 40.49
CA PHE A 581 41.19 22.97 41.08
C PHE A 581 42.14 23.94 40.34
N GLY A 582 41.60 25.16 40.15
CA GLY A 582 42.29 26.44 40.36
C GLY A 582 43.05 26.97 39.14
N GLY A 583 42.90 28.21 38.68
CA GLY A 583 42.35 29.39 39.33
C GLY A 583 43.05 30.62 38.75
N ASN A 584 42.32 31.32 37.88
CA ASN A 584 42.26 32.78 37.72
C ASN A 584 43.52 33.60 37.37
N SER A 585 43.40 34.43 36.32
CA SER A 585 44.01 35.77 36.27
C SER A 585 43.32 36.65 35.22
N HIS A 586 42.37 37.47 35.67
CA HIS A 586 42.37 38.91 35.35
C HIS A 586 41.33 39.65 36.19
N PHE A 587 41.76 40.67 36.95
CA PHE A 587 41.36 42.08 36.77
C PHE A 587 41.81 42.96 37.97
N LYS A 588 42.31 44.16 37.62
CA LYS A 588 42.37 45.41 38.42
C LYS A 588 40.93 45.98 38.53
N PHE A 589 40.47 46.80 39.50
CA PHE A 589 41.04 47.61 40.58
C PHE A 589 39.87 47.98 41.55
N GLN A 590 40.23 48.51 42.73
CA GLN A 590 39.48 49.38 43.67
C GLN A 590 38.77 48.78 44.92
N ASN A 591 39.46 48.99 46.05
CA ASN A 591 39.01 49.54 47.35
C ASN A 591 37.57 49.29 47.84
N MET A 592 37.44 48.62 49.00
CA MET A 592 37.12 49.31 50.27
C MET A 592 37.30 48.39 51.50
N LYS A 593 37.49 49.03 52.65
CA LYS A 593 37.98 48.48 53.91
C LYS A 593 36.90 47.77 54.74
N HIS A 594 37.40 46.80 55.53
CA HIS A 594 37.12 46.53 56.94
C HIS A 594 36.01 45.56 57.43
N LYS A 595 36.53 44.56 58.18
CA LYS A 595 36.16 44.05 59.51
C LYS A 595 35.05 42.99 59.65
N LYS A 596 35.53 41.74 59.78
CA LYS A 596 35.34 40.75 60.87
C LYS A 596 34.03 40.76 61.69
N ALA A 597 33.32 39.62 61.67
CA ALA A 597 32.89 38.81 62.82
C ALA A 597 32.37 37.45 62.28
N GLN A 598 33.06 36.33 62.49
CA GLN A 598 32.83 35.30 63.54
C GLN A 598 31.50 34.53 63.45
N ARG A 599 31.65 33.19 63.29
CA ARG A 599 30.94 32.05 63.93
C ARG A 599 29.45 32.24 64.22
N GLY A 600 28.53 31.37 63.82
CA GLY A 600 28.62 29.95 63.48
C GLY A 600 27.31 29.30 63.96
N HIS A 601 26.66 28.52 63.09
CA HIS A 601 26.06 27.21 63.36
C HIS A 601 25.48 26.65 62.07
#